data_AF-A0A366EQG0-F1
#
_entry.id   AF-A0A366EQG0-F1
#
_cell.length_a   1.000
_cell.length_b   1.000
_cell.length_c   1.000
_cell.angle_alpha   90.00
_cell.angle_beta   90.00
_cell.angle_gamma   90.00
#
_symmetry.space_group_name_H-M   'P 1'
#
loop_
_entity.id
_entity.type
_entity.pdbx_description
1 polymer ?
#
loop_
_entity_poly.entity_id
_entity_poly.type
_entity_poly.pdbx_seq_one_letter_code
_entity_poly.pdbx_strand_id
1 'polypeptide(L)'
;MFHSSPRPSSCSRGFTLVESLVALTVMMIVLSAIGRLGASSLRAGRYVEGHLADIENVQQILAVLPGRNDLANGAATGELAGRRWRLDVAPFSAEFVDPHAPTRWAPETIVLTVQGPGGVPLRFDMVRLVKTGAK
;
A
#
# COMPACT_ATOMS: atom_id res chain seq x y z
N MET A 1 -67.06 -49.12 28.85
CA MET A 1 -67.03 -47.83 28.11
C MET A 1 -65.67 -47.20 28.40
N PHE A 2 -64.95 -46.80 27.35
CA PHE A 2 -63.49 -46.62 27.29
C PHE A 2 -62.92 -45.57 28.27
N HIS A 3 -61.87 -45.93 29.01
CA HIS A 3 -60.98 -44.98 29.68
C HIS A 3 -59.86 -44.63 28.70
N SER A 4 -59.81 -43.38 28.26
CA SER A 4 -58.72 -42.85 27.44
C SER A 4 -57.53 -42.55 28.35
N SER A 5 -56.47 -43.36 28.27
CA SER A 5 -55.18 -43.04 28.89
C SER A 5 -54.54 -41.89 28.11
N PRO A 6 -54.28 -40.71 28.71
CA PRO A 6 -53.46 -39.70 28.06
C PRO A 6 -52.03 -40.23 27.94
N ARG A 7 -51.47 -40.21 26.73
CA ARG A 7 -50.03 -40.46 26.53
C ARG A 7 -49.27 -39.31 27.18
N PRO A 8 -48.26 -39.56 28.04
CA PRO A 8 -47.39 -38.48 28.49
C PRO A 8 -46.70 -37.88 27.26
N SER A 9 -46.96 -36.58 27.10
CA SER A 9 -46.43 -35.71 26.06
C SER A 9 -44.90 -35.70 26.09
N SER A 10 -44.32 -35.68 24.89
CA SER A 10 -42.88 -35.66 24.66
C SER A 10 -42.16 -34.66 25.57
N CYS A 11 -41.21 -35.20 26.33
CA CYS A 11 -40.27 -34.50 27.19
C CYS A 11 -39.67 -33.29 26.45
N SER A 12 -40.19 -32.08 26.72
CA SER A 12 -39.50 -30.85 26.38
C SER A 12 -38.33 -30.71 27.37
N ARG A 13 -37.15 -31.21 26.99
CA ARG A 13 -35.92 -30.96 27.74
C ARG A 13 -35.50 -29.51 27.45
N GLY A 14 -35.53 -28.67 28.49
CA GLY A 14 -34.91 -27.35 28.44
C GLY A 14 -33.39 -27.46 28.23
N PHE A 15 -32.79 -26.39 27.71
CA PHE A 15 -31.34 -26.28 27.52
C PHE A 15 -30.63 -26.44 28.87
N THR A 16 -29.57 -27.26 28.91
CA THR A 16 -28.77 -27.44 30.13
C THR A 16 -27.81 -26.27 30.34
N LEU A 17 -27.40 -26.00 31.60
CA LEU A 17 -26.43 -24.93 31.92
C LEU A 17 -25.11 -25.11 31.15
N VAL A 18 -24.67 -26.36 31.00
CA VAL A 18 -23.48 -26.72 30.22
C VAL A 18 -23.64 -26.36 28.75
N GLU A 19 -24.82 -26.60 28.18
CA GLU A 19 -25.12 -26.28 26.79
C GLU A 19 -25.14 -24.76 26.54
N SER A 20 -25.73 -23.98 27.47
CA SER A 20 -25.68 -22.52 27.40
C SER A 20 -24.24 -21.98 27.48
N LEU A 21 -23.39 -22.59 28.33
CA LEU A 21 -21.98 -22.22 28.43
C LEU A 21 -21.21 -22.51 27.13
N VAL A 22 -21.45 -23.69 26.54
CA VAL A 22 -20.85 -24.06 25.24
C VAL A 22 -21.31 -23.11 24.14
N ALA A 23 -22.61 -22.80 24.06
CA ALA A 23 -23.14 -21.88 23.07
C ALA A 23 -22.53 -20.48 23.17
N LEU A 24 -22.39 -19.94 24.38
CA LEU A 24 -21.74 -18.65 24.62
C LEU A 24 -20.25 -18.69 24.25
N THR A 25 -19.56 -19.78 24.55
CA THR A 25 -18.15 -19.96 24.20
C THR A 25 -17.97 -19.95 22.67
N VAL A 26 -18.80 -20.71 21.95
CA VAL A 26 -18.78 -20.74 20.48
C VAL A 26 -19.09 -19.36 19.91
N MET A 27 -20.10 -18.66 20.45
CA MET A 27 -20.44 -17.30 20.02
C MET A 27 -19.27 -16.33 20.18
N MET A 28 -18.56 -16.37 21.32
CA MET A 28 -17.39 -15.52 21.57
C MET A 28 -16.23 -15.83 20.62
N ILE A 29 -15.99 -17.11 20.30
CA ILE A 29 -14.97 -17.52 19.33
C ILE A 29 -15.31 -16.98 17.94
N VAL A 30 -16.57 -17.13 17.51
CA VAL A 30 -17.04 -16.65 16.20
C VAL A 30 -16.95 -15.12 16.10
N LEU A 31 -17.43 -14.40 17.12
CA LEU A 31 -17.32 -12.95 17.19
C LEU A 31 -15.86 -12.48 17.16
N SER A 32 -14.96 -13.19 17.85
CA SER A 32 -13.53 -12.89 17.83
C SER A 32 -12.91 -13.12 16.45
N ALA A 33 -13.30 -14.17 15.75
CA ALA A 33 -12.83 -14.45 14.39
C ALA A 33 -13.30 -13.35 13.41
N ILE A 34 -14.57 -12.96 13.49
CA ILE A 34 -15.14 -11.86 12.68
C ILE A 34 -14.43 -10.54 12.99
N GLY A 35 -14.23 -10.22 14.28
CA GLY A 35 -13.54 -8.99 14.70
C GLY A 35 -12.09 -8.94 14.22
N ARG A 36 -11.36 -10.06 14.25
CA ARG A 36 -9.99 -10.16 13.72
C ARG A 36 -9.96 -9.96 12.21
N LEU A 37 -10.89 -10.57 11.47
CA LEU A 37 -11.01 -10.39 10.03
C LEU A 37 -11.36 -8.95 9.67
N GLY A 38 -12.33 -8.34 10.34
CA GLY A 38 -12.70 -6.93 10.15
C GLY A 38 -11.54 -5.98 10.48
N ALA A 39 -10.81 -6.22 11.57
CA ALA A 39 -9.64 -5.43 11.92
C ALA A 39 -8.50 -5.59 10.88
N SER A 40 -8.31 -6.78 10.31
CA SER A 40 -7.36 -6.97 9.21
C SER A 40 -7.80 -6.27 7.93
N SER A 41 -9.09 -6.30 7.59
CA SER A 41 -9.64 -5.64 6.39
C SER A 41 -9.58 -4.11 6.52
N LEU A 42 -9.87 -3.54 7.70
CA LEU A 42 -9.74 -2.11 7.96
C LEU A 42 -8.29 -1.63 8.00
N ARG A 43 -7.34 -2.48 8.42
CA ARG A 43 -5.90 -2.20 8.33
C ARG A 43 -5.41 -2.27 6.88
N ALA A 44 -5.88 -3.25 6.11
CA ALA A 44 -5.57 -3.40 4.70
C ALA A 44 -6.16 -2.25 3.86
N GLY A 45 -7.40 -1.84 4.12
CA GLY A 45 -8.05 -0.69 3.48
C GLY A 45 -7.28 0.60 3.72
N ARG A 46 -6.89 0.90 4.98
CA ARG A 46 -6.06 2.08 5.28
C ARG A 46 -4.67 2.05 4.64
N TYR A 47 -4.09 0.86 4.42
CA TYR A 47 -2.83 0.73 3.68
C TYR A 47 -3.01 1.05 2.18
N VAL A 48 -4.14 0.64 1.60
CA VAL A 48 -4.51 0.90 0.20
C VAL A 48 -4.92 2.37 -0.02
N GLU A 49 -5.72 2.95 0.87
CA GLU A 49 -6.09 4.38 0.83
C GLU A 49 -4.86 5.29 0.94
N GLY A 50 -3.89 4.92 1.80
CA GLY A 50 -2.60 5.63 1.87
C GLY A 50 -1.82 5.55 0.57
N HIS A 51 -1.77 4.36 -0.05
CA HIS A 51 -1.09 4.16 -1.33
C HIS A 51 -1.73 4.92 -2.50
N LEU A 52 -3.06 4.99 -2.55
CA LEU A 52 -3.80 5.73 -3.59
C LEU A 52 -3.62 7.24 -3.43
N ALA A 53 -3.71 7.76 -2.20
CA ALA A 53 -3.41 9.17 -1.93
C ALA A 53 -1.94 9.49 -2.25
N ASP A 54 -1.01 8.59 -1.99
CA ASP A 54 0.41 8.79 -2.32
C ASP A 54 0.66 8.80 -3.85
N ILE A 55 -0.02 7.94 -4.62
CA ILE A 55 0.12 7.89 -6.09
C ILE A 55 -0.50 9.13 -6.78
N GLU A 56 -1.70 9.55 -6.37
CA GLU A 56 -2.37 10.73 -6.94
C GLU A 56 -1.56 12.01 -6.68
N ASN A 57 -0.93 12.10 -5.49
CA ASN A 57 -0.07 13.22 -5.12
C ASN A 57 1.30 13.20 -5.84
N VAL A 58 1.82 12.02 -6.20
CA VAL A 58 3.04 11.90 -7.02
C VAL A 58 2.80 12.43 -8.44
N GLN A 59 1.59 12.26 -9.01
CA GLN A 59 1.26 12.86 -10.31
C GLN A 59 1.30 14.39 -10.29
N GLN A 60 0.88 15.04 -9.19
CA GLN A 60 1.00 16.50 -9.06
C GLN A 60 2.45 16.96 -8.95
N ILE A 61 3.31 16.21 -8.26
CA ILE A 61 4.75 16.50 -8.18
C ILE A 61 5.40 16.30 -9.56
N LEU A 62 5.02 15.24 -10.28
CA LEU A 62 5.48 14.98 -11.65
C LEU A 62 5.15 16.11 -12.63
N ALA A 63 4.04 16.84 -12.41
CA ALA A 63 3.65 17.96 -13.26
C ALA A 63 4.54 19.21 -13.09
N VAL A 64 5.26 19.33 -11.97
CA VAL A 64 6.11 20.49 -11.64
C VAL A 64 7.60 20.15 -11.75
N LEU A 65 7.93 18.87 -11.96
CA LEU A 65 9.30 18.48 -12.25
C LEU A 65 9.81 19.18 -13.53
N PRO A 66 11.09 19.57 -13.58
CA PRO A 66 11.68 20.14 -14.78
C PRO A 66 11.41 19.23 -15.99
N GLY A 67 11.21 19.84 -17.16
CA GLY A 67 11.04 19.09 -18.40
C GLY A 67 12.17 18.08 -18.58
N ARG A 68 11.88 16.92 -19.17
CA ARG A 68 12.86 15.81 -19.28
C ARG A 68 14.21 16.23 -19.87
N ASN A 69 14.23 17.25 -20.72
CA ASN A 69 15.42 17.80 -21.36
C ASN A 69 16.15 18.86 -20.51
N ASP A 70 15.46 19.48 -19.55
CA ASP A 70 16.02 20.52 -18.67
C ASP A 70 16.66 19.92 -17.40
N LEU A 71 16.53 18.60 -17.23
CA LEU A 71 17.17 17.83 -16.17
C LEU A 71 18.66 17.65 -16.47
N ALA A 72 19.43 18.71 -16.24
CA ALA A 72 20.88 18.67 -16.24
C ALA A 72 21.41 17.79 -15.09
N ASN A 73 22.55 17.12 -15.31
CA ASN A 73 23.24 16.35 -14.27
C ASN A 73 23.39 17.17 -12.98
N GLY A 74 22.94 16.62 -11.86
CA GLY A 74 22.88 17.32 -10.59
C GLY A 74 21.59 17.09 -9.83
N ALA A 75 21.34 17.96 -8.85
CA ALA A 75 20.19 17.86 -7.97
C ALA A 75 19.21 19.02 -8.21
N ALA A 76 17.94 18.71 -8.41
CA ALA A 76 16.85 19.67 -8.36
C ALA A 76 16.07 19.48 -7.06
N THR A 77 15.68 20.57 -6.42
CA THR A 77 14.88 20.52 -5.19
C THR A 77 13.75 21.53 -5.26
N GLY A 78 12.66 21.26 -4.57
CA GLY A 78 11.56 22.22 -4.46
C GLY A 78 10.58 21.84 -3.34
N GLU A 79 9.52 22.62 -3.25
CA GLU A 79 8.41 22.38 -2.34
C GLU A 79 7.10 22.57 -3.11
N LEU A 80 6.15 21.66 -2.94
CA LEU A 80 4.83 21.75 -3.54
C LEU A 80 3.79 21.22 -2.56
N ALA A 81 2.71 21.97 -2.36
CA ALA A 81 1.61 21.59 -1.45
C ALA A 81 2.09 21.21 -0.02
N GLY A 82 3.08 21.93 0.51
CA GLY A 82 3.67 21.67 1.84
C GLY A 82 4.53 20.42 1.91
N ARG A 83 4.96 19.88 0.77
CA ARG A 83 5.83 18.70 0.66
C ARG A 83 7.12 19.07 -0.03
N ARG A 84 8.24 18.71 0.58
CA ARG A 84 9.57 18.95 0.00
C ARG A 84 9.91 17.80 -0.92
N TRP A 85 10.45 18.09 -2.08
CA TRP A 85 10.93 17.09 -3.02
C TRP A 85 12.36 17.38 -3.44
N ARG A 86 13.08 16.31 -3.76
CA ARG A 86 14.43 16.34 -4.29
C ARG A 86 14.55 15.30 -5.39
N LEU A 87 15.14 15.71 -6.50
CA LEU A 87 15.44 14.89 -7.65
C LEU A 87 16.94 14.91 -7.88
N ASP A 88 17.60 13.76 -7.82
CA ASP A 88 19.01 13.62 -8.11
C ASP A 88 19.19 12.87 -9.44
N VAL A 89 19.98 13.43 -10.35
CA VAL A 89 20.31 12.83 -11.65
C VAL A 89 21.81 12.59 -11.72
N ALA A 90 22.20 11.34 -11.98
CA ALA A 90 23.59 10.92 -12.11
C ALA A 90 23.76 9.93 -13.27
N PRO A 91 24.94 9.81 -13.88
CA PRO A 91 25.22 8.75 -14.84
C PRO A 91 24.91 7.38 -14.25
N PHE A 92 24.26 6.50 -15.01
CA PHE A 92 24.03 5.12 -14.58
C PHE A 92 25.32 4.32 -14.75
N SER A 93 25.82 3.76 -13.65
CA SER A 93 27.02 2.92 -13.63
C SER A 93 26.64 1.49 -13.27
N ALA A 94 26.95 0.56 -14.16
CA ALA A 94 26.82 -0.87 -13.91
C ALA A 94 27.89 -1.62 -14.71
N GLU A 95 28.31 -2.79 -14.22
CA GLU A 95 29.39 -3.60 -14.81
C GLU A 95 29.13 -4.01 -16.26
N PHE A 96 27.86 -4.12 -16.65
CA PHE A 96 27.41 -4.46 -18.00
C PHE A 96 27.20 -3.24 -18.92
N VAL A 97 27.49 -2.02 -18.45
CA VAL A 97 27.37 -0.78 -19.23
C VAL A 97 28.76 -0.24 -19.51
N ASP A 98 29.21 -0.36 -20.76
CA ASP A 98 30.44 0.29 -21.23
C ASP A 98 30.17 1.78 -21.49
N PRO A 99 30.78 2.72 -20.72
CA PRO A 99 30.60 4.15 -20.90
C PRO A 99 31.14 4.69 -22.23
N HIS A 100 32.02 3.92 -22.90
CA HIS A 100 32.67 4.30 -24.16
C HIS A 100 32.12 3.57 -25.38
N ALA A 101 31.14 2.68 -25.19
CA ALA A 101 30.47 2.03 -26.31
C ALA A 101 29.81 3.10 -27.21
N PRO A 102 29.91 2.97 -28.55
CA PRO A 102 29.30 3.90 -29.49
C PRO A 102 27.78 3.71 -29.53
N THR A 103 27.09 4.21 -28.50
CA THR A 103 25.63 4.16 -28.37
C THR A 103 25.03 5.54 -28.63
N ARG A 104 23.83 5.57 -29.19
CA ARG A 104 23.04 6.81 -29.33
C ARG A 104 22.31 7.20 -28.03
N TRP A 105 22.43 6.39 -26.98
CA TRP A 105 21.67 6.53 -25.74
C TRP A 105 22.58 6.34 -24.53
N ALA A 106 22.72 7.37 -23.71
CA ALA A 106 23.41 7.31 -22.43
C ALA A 106 22.38 7.06 -21.30
N PRO A 107 22.59 6.05 -20.44
CA PRO A 107 21.71 5.80 -19.30
C PRO A 107 22.07 6.71 -18.12
N GLU A 108 21.04 7.21 -17.44
CA GLU A 108 21.13 8.05 -16.25
C GLU A 108 20.22 7.49 -15.16
N THR A 109 20.73 7.49 -13.93
CA THR A 109 19.95 7.21 -12.73
C THR A 109 19.22 8.47 -12.30
N ILE A 110 17.93 8.33 -12.01
CA ILE A 110 17.08 9.39 -11.48
C ILE A 110 16.52 8.91 -10.15
N VAL A 111 16.81 9.65 -9.08
CA VAL A 111 16.27 9.37 -7.74
C VAL A 111 15.35 10.51 -7.36
N LEU A 112 14.06 10.22 -7.19
CA LEU A 112 13.09 11.18 -6.66
C LEU A 112 12.81 10.83 -5.19
N THR A 113 13.10 11.77 -4.30
CA THR A 113 12.74 11.68 -2.89
C THR A 113 11.68 12.73 -2.56
N VAL A 114 10.56 12.30 -2.00
CA VAL A 114 9.44 13.16 -1.58
C VAL A 114 9.26 13.03 -0.08
N GLN A 115 9.33 14.15 0.63
CA GLN A 115 9.06 14.25 2.06
C GLN A 115 7.69 14.89 2.27
N GLY A 116 6.74 14.07 2.72
CA GLY A 116 5.42 14.52 3.16
C GLY A 116 5.41 15.00 4.62
N PRO A 117 4.33 15.68 5.05
CA PRO A 117 4.17 16.16 6.43
C PRO A 117 4.17 15.04 7.49
N GLY A 118 3.94 13.78 7.08
CA GLY A 118 4.03 12.59 7.94
C GLY A 118 5.45 12.08 8.21
N GLY A 119 6.49 12.77 7.71
CA GLY A 119 7.90 12.57 8.08
C GLY A 119 8.61 11.37 7.41
N VAL A 120 7.89 10.36 6.92
CA VAL A 120 8.51 9.27 6.16
C VAL A 120 8.76 9.72 4.71
N PRO A 121 10.02 9.75 4.24
CA PRO A 121 10.32 10.06 2.85
C PRO A 121 9.95 8.88 1.94
N LEU A 122 9.24 9.17 0.84
CA LEU A 122 9.01 8.24 -0.25
C LEU A 122 10.12 8.40 -1.29
N ARG A 123 10.76 7.28 -1.69
CA ARG A 123 11.87 7.28 -2.64
C ARG A 123 11.52 6.44 -3.86
N PHE A 124 11.77 7.00 -5.04
CA PHE A 124 11.65 6.32 -6.33
C PHE A 124 13.01 6.31 -7.01
N ASP A 125 13.54 5.13 -7.27
CA ASP A 125 14.76 4.93 -8.05
C ASP A 125 14.36 4.53 -9.48
N MET A 126 14.80 5.31 -10.46
CA MET A 126 14.44 5.17 -11.86
C MET A 126 15.69 5.24 -12.74
N VAL A 127 15.58 4.70 -13.96
CA VAL A 127 16.62 4.82 -15.00
C VAL A 127 16.01 5.48 -16.23
N ARG A 128 16.69 6.47 -16.77
CA ARG A 128 16.33 7.18 -18.00
C ARG A 128 17.40 6.92 -19.06
N LEU A 129 16.98 6.81 -20.31
CA LEU A 129 17.89 6.87 -21.46
C LEU A 129 17.80 8.26 -22.10
N VAL A 130 18.93 8.95 -22.22
CA VAL A 130 19.04 10.24 -22.92
C VAL A 130 19.83 10.09 -24.21
N LYS A 131 19.45 10.83 -25.24
CA LYS A 131 20.14 10.74 -26.53
C LYS A 131 21.50 11.44 -26.44
N THR A 132 22.56 10.73 -26.81
CA THR A 132 23.93 11.27 -26.84
C THR A 132 23.97 12.43 -27.86
N GLY A 133 24.20 13.66 -27.38
CA GLY A 133 24.26 14.88 -28.21
C GLY A 133 23.05 15.84 -28.14
N ALA A 134 22.09 15.61 -27.23
CA ALA A 134 20.94 16.50 -27.02
C ALA A 134 21.12 17.52 -25.88
N LYS A 135 22.36 17.87 -25.54
CA LYS A 135 22.68 18.84 -24.48
C LYS A 135 23.04 20.20 -25.07
#